data_AF-A0A830E7A4-F1
#
_entry.id   AF-A0A830E7A4-F1
#
_cell.length_a   1.000
_cell.length_b   1.000
_cell.length_c   1.000
_cell.angle_alpha   90.00
_cell.angle_beta   90.00
_cell.angle_gamma   90.00
#
_symmetry.space_group_name_H-M   'P 1'
#
loop_
_entity.id
_entity.type
_entity.pdbx_description
1 polymer ?
#
loop_
_entity_poly.entity_id
_entity_poly.type
_entity_poly.pdbx_seq_one_letter_code
_entity_poly.pdbx_strand_id
1 'polypeptide(L)'
;MSRSGSRRAEALRLIVALVAILAATAAASRMLVAAWDDHGLVYHLVHGFGRTMGWGINGTVVFVALFGAVLVVAFALDEDKHVQGILLLAAIGLVFVPTLVVLGRWRIDFLAYPTAIATGVVVGGVVATVGGTAPPFSNGRVSFPTAARGLYAAVAGTAVVGFLERYLAYGSPIVVVQNTPTVDQVAGGPLTPVVDLLAVSALVYLMGYFTRYSDVTDVVISSPDDGTVSSFLGGLYDAADRRYGATTLEGGDVLNDARALQHSQPSVTGRVAFQYQPGSGVFVRRRKVAYDNIRPVTDEDAAAIETVAEERSSLGSRAWYGFRRHLLLAAPASVRSVLRRSGGAHLDRLVGADVMLLLAPLDEIIDQYLVEEGGEFDESWVNTPAYLWEPEDGVGDAGRYHRIGEACGAASMPDVYVVATDADIALDIHGDDDFDDDEFLNFLRTDILRLGTAYLGRVLPVSRTESRGYDDVLRRL
;
A
#
# COMPACT_ATOMS: atom_id res chain seq x y z
N MET A 1 14.84 21.26 6.44
CA MET A 1 13.45 21.42 6.96
C MET A 1 13.35 20.82 8.36
N SER A 2 12.81 21.56 9.33
CA SER A 2 12.85 21.17 10.75
C SER A 2 11.85 20.05 11.10
N ARG A 3 12.33 19.05 11.85
CA ARG A 3 11.54 17.88 12.33
C ARG A 3 10.26 18.26 13.10
N SER A 4 10.12 19.50 13.58
CA SER A 4 8.93 19.99 14.28
C SER A 4 7.75 20.33 13.37
N GLY A 5 8.00 20.75 12.12
CA GLY A 5 6.94 21.04 11.15
C GLY A 5 6.19 19.78 10.68
N SER A 6 6.94 18.69 10.45
CA SER A 6 6.38 17.40 10.03
C SER A 6 5.42 16.79 11.07
N ARG A 7 5.81 16.80 12.36
CA ARG A 7 5.00 16.24 13.45
C ARG A 7 3.66 16.95 13.64
N ARG A 8 3.61 18.28 13.47
CA ARG A 8 2.36 19.04 13.57
C ARG A 8 1.42 18.76 12.40
N ALA A 9 1.97 18.68 11.18
CA ALA A 9 1.19 18.32 9.99
C ALA A 9 0.64 16.89 10.09
N GLU A 10 1.43 15.95 10.61
CA GLU A 10 1.03 14.57 10.82
C GLU A 10 -0.04 14.43 11.91
N ALA A 11 0.12 15.12 13.04
CA ALA A 11 -0.89 15.17 14.10
C ALA A 11 -2.22 15.78 13.60
N LEU A 12 -2.14 16.86 12.81
CA LEU A 12 -3.33 17.47 12.20
C LEU A 12 -4.04 16.49 11.25
N ARG A 13 -3.30 15.79 10.40
CA ARG A 13 -3.86 14.76 9.51
C ARG A 13 -4.55 13.64 10.28
N LEU A 14 -3.97 13.20 11.40
CA LEU A 14 -4.57 12.20 12.28
C LEU A 14 -5.87 12.69 12.92
N ILE A 15 -5.89 13.94 13.41
CA ILE A 15 -7.11 14.55 13.97
C ILE A 15 -8.19 14.66 12.89
N VAL A 16 -7.85 15.13 11.69
CA VAL A 16 -8.79 15.24 10.57
C VAL A 16 -9.33 13.86 10.18
N ALA A 17 -8.46 12.85 10.07
CA ALA A 17 -8.87 11.47 9.77
C ALA A 17 -9.78 10.89 10.86
N LEU A 18 -9.47 11.13 12.13
CA LEU A 18 -10.31 10.72 13.25
C LEU A 18 -11.69 11.38 13.17
N VAL A 19 -11.75 12.70 13.02
CA VAL A 19 -13.02 13.44 12.89
C VAL A 19 -13.84 12.91 11.71
N ALA A 20 -13.20 12.64 10.57
CA ALA A 20 -13.86 12.06 9.40
C ALA A 20 -14.42 10.66 9.69
N ILE A 21 -13.67 9.79 10.38
CA ILE A 21 -14.16 8.46 10.78
C ILE A 21 -15.35 8.59 11.73
N LEU A 22 -15.26 9.46 12.75
CA LEU A 22 -16.33 9.63 13.73
C LEU A 22 -17.62 10.12 13.05
N ALA A 23 -17.50 11.10 12.15
CA ALA A 23 -18.64 11.63 11.40
C ALA A 23 -19.25 10.58 10.45
N ALA A 24 -18.42 9.86 9.68
CA ALA A 24 -18.87 8.80 8.78
C ALA A 24 -19.52 7.64 9.55
N THR A 25 -18.95 7.26 10.69
CA THR A 25 -19.49 6.20 11.57
C THR A 25 -20.84 6.61 12.14
N ALA A 26 -21.00 7.85 12.60
CA ALA A 26 -22.27 8.33 13.14
C ALA A 26 -23.39 8.35 12.08
N ALA A 27 -23.09 8.85 10.87
CA ALA A 27 -24.03 8.86 9.75
C ALA A 27 -24.40 7.43 9.31
N ALA A 28 -23.40 6.58 9.05
CA ALA A 28 -23.61 5.19 8.68
C ALA A 28 -24.38 4.41 9.75
N SER A 29 -24.13 4.65 11.04
CA SER A 29 -24.86 3.97 12.13
C SER A 29 -26.36 4.27 12.10
N ARG A 30 -26.76 5.53 11.81
CA ARG A 30 -28.18 5.88 11.68
C ARG A 30 -28.84 5.18 10.50
N MET A 31 -28.14 5.17 9.35
CA MET A 31 -28.59 4.45 8.15
C MET A 31 -28.72 2.95 8.42
N LEU A 32 -27.75 2.33 9.09
CA LEU A 32 -27.78 0.91 9.43
C LEU A 32 -28.93 0.55 10.37
N VAL A 33 -29.23 1.41 11.36
CA VAL A 33 -30.39 1.22 12.24
C VAL A 33 -31.69 1.30 11.44
N ALA A 34 -31.81 2.27 10.52
CA ALA A 34 -32.98 2.38 9.65
C ALA A 34 -33.13 1.15 8.73
N ALA A 35 -32.04 0.69 8.12
CA ALA A 35 -32.04 -0.51 7.28
C ALA A 35 -32.47 -1.77 8.07
N TRP A 36 -32.06 -1.86 9.33
CA TRP A 36 -32.48 -2.95 10.22
C TRP A 36 -33.98 -2.89 10.55
N ASP A 37 -34.52 -1.69 10.76
CA ASP A 37 -35.94 -1.46 11.03
C ASP A 37 -36.84 -1.71 9.82
N ASP A 38 -36.29 -1.68 8.60
CA ASP A 38 -37.01 -2.02 7.38
C ASP A 38 -37.27 -3.55 7.25
N HIS A 39 -36.73 -4.37 8.16
CA HIS A 39 -36.92 -5.82 8.21
C HIS A 39 -36.63 -6.54 6.88
N GLY A 40 -35.56 -6.13 6.19
CA GLY A 40 -35.14 -6.71 4.90
C GLY A 40 -34.59 -8.14 4.97
N LEU A 41 -33.93 -8.59 3.90
CA LEU A 41 -33.37 -9.93 3.75
C LEU A 41 -32.40 -10.25 4.90
N VAL A 42 -31.48 -9.34 5.22
CA VAL A 42 -30.49 -9.54 6.28
C VAL A 42 -31.16 -9.77 7.63
N TYR A 43 -32.20 -8.99 7.95
CA TYR A 43 -32.96 -9.19 9.19
C TYR A 43 -33.52 -10.63 9.26
N HIS A 44 -34.13 -11.09 8.18
CA HIS A 44 -34.70 -12.44 8.11
C HIS A 44 -33.65 -13.55 8.14
N LEU A 45 -32.50 -13.35 7.50
CA LEU A 45 -31.38 -14.29 7.54
C LEU A 45 -30.81 -14.40 8.96
N VAL A 46 -30.61 -13.26 9.64
CA VAL A 46 -30.13 -13.24 11.03
C VAL A 46 -31.15 -13.91 11.95
N HIS A 47 -32.45 -13.63 11.76
CA HIS A 47 -33.50 -14.24 12.56
C HIS A 47 -33.63 -15.76 12.28
N GLY A 48 -33.45 -16.18 11.02
CA GLY A 48 -33.42 -17.58 10.62
C GLY A 48 -32.24 -18.32 11.24
N PHE A 49 -31.04 -17.77 11.11
CA PHE A 49 -29.82 -18.29 11.71
C PHE A 49 -29.95 -18.42 13.24
N GLY A 50 -30.42 -17.37 13.91
CA GLY A 50 -30.62 -17.37 15.36
C GLY A 50 -31.63 -18.42 15.84
N ARG A 51 -32.69 -18.69 15.05
CA ARG A 51 -33.62 -19.79 15.33
C ARG A 51 -32.95 -21.14 15.14
N THR A 52 -32.21 -21.35 14.04
CA THR A 52 -31.51 -22.62 13.76
C THR A 52 -30.49 -22.95 14.84
N MET A 53 -29.77 -21.96 15.35
CA MET A 53 -28.78 -22.14 16.42
C MET A 53 -29.40 -22.21 17.83
N GLY A 54 -30.70 -21.96 17.97
CA GLY A 54 -31.39 -21.93 19.27
C GLY A 54 -31.07 -20.72 20.14
N TRP A 55 -30.43 -19.68 19.60
CA TRP A 55 -29.98 -18.49 20.34
C TRP A 55 -30.99 -17.35 20.30
N GLY A 56 -31.91 -17.39 19.33
CA GLY A 56 -32.74 -16.24 19.00
C GLY A 56 -31.95 -15.07 18.43
N ILE A 57 -32.64 -13.95 18.21
CA ILE A 57 -32.06 -12.75 17.60
C ILE A 57 -31.01 -12.10 18.50
N ASN A 58 -31.30 -12.00 19.80
CA ASN A 58 -30.40 -11.39 20.79
C ASN A 58 -29.08 -12.15 20.90
N GLY A 59 -29.13 -13.49 20.97
CA GLY A 59 -27.90 -14.29 21.01
C GLY A 59 -27.10 -14.21 19.70
N THR A 60 -27.76 -14.05 18.55
CA THR A 60 -27.03 -13.81 17.28
C THR A 60 -26.32 -12.46 17.27
N VAL A 61 -26.97 -11.41 17.81
CA VAL A 61 -26.33 -10.09 17.96
C VAL A 61 -25.14 -10.17 18.92
N VAL A 62 -25.26 -10.91 20.04
CA VAL A 62 -24.15 -11.17 20.97
C VAL A 62 -22.98 -11.87 20.27
N PHE A 63 -23.26 -12.91 19.47
CA PHE A 63 -22.25 -13.61 18.68
C PHE A 63 -21.49 -12.64 17.75
N VAL A 64 -22.20 -11.84 16.96
CA VAL A 64 -21.58 -10.89 16.01
C VAL A 64 -20.79 -9.79 16.74
N ALA A 65 -21.33 -9.27 17.85
CA ALA A 65 -20.68 -8.24 18.64
C ALA A 65 -19.35 -8.76 19.25
N LEU A 66 -19.34 -9.97 19.79
CA LEU A 66 -18.12 -10.57 20.38
C LEU A 66 -17.11 -10.99 19.31
N PHE A 67 -17.58 -11.52 18.17
CA PHE A 67 -16.73 -11.75 17.00
C PHE A 67 -16.01 -10.45 16.58
N GLY A 68 -16.76 -9.36 16.40
CA GLY A 68 -16.20 -8.05 16.05
C GLY A 68 -15.26 -7.50 17.12
N ALA A 69 -15.61 -7.62 18.40
CA ALA A 69 -14.78 -7.17 19.51
C ALA A 69 -13.43 -7.91 19.54
N VAL A 70 -13.40 -9.22 19.30
CA VAL A 70 -12.15 -9.97 19.22
C VAL A 70 -11.28 -9.51 18.04
N LEU A 71 -11.87 -9.26 16.86
CA LEU A 71 -11.10 -8.73 15.73
C LEU A 71 -10.52 -7.34 16.02
N VAL A 72 -11.28 -6.45 16.65
CA VAL A 72 -10.82 -5.12 17.05
C VAL A 72 -9.71 -5.21 18.08
N VAL A 73 -9.84 -6.08 19.09
CA VAL A 73 -8.80 -6.28 20.11
C VAL A 73 -7.54 -6.86 19.47
N ALA A 74 -7.65 -7.86 18.61
CA ALA A 74 -6.50 -8.40 17.88
C ALA A 74 -5.82 -7.32 17.02
N PHE A 75 -6.60 -6.49 16.32
CA PHE A 75 -6.08 -5.36 15.54
C PHE A 75 -5.43 -4.27 16.41
N ALA A 76 -5.89 -4.07 17.63
CA ALA A 76 -5.26 -3.15 18.59
C ALA A 76 -4.00 -3.73 19.25
N LEU A 77 -3.92 -5.05 19.40
CA LEU A 77 -2.73 -5.75 19.91
C LEU A 77 -1.64 -5.93 18.84
N ASP A 78 -1.98 -5.69 17.58
CA ASP A 78 -1.06 -5.70 16.45
C ASP A 78 -0.01 -4.59 16.60
N GLU A 79 1.26 -4.96 16.73
CA GLU A 79 2.33 -4.00 16.98
C GLU A 79 2.53 -3.01 15.82
N ASP A 80 2.21 -3.42 14.59
CA ASP A 80 2.34 -2.57 13.41
C ASP A 80 1.11 -1.63 13.25
N LYS A 81 -0.01 -1.93 13.93
CA LYS A 81 -1.28 -1.18 13.83
C LYS A 81 -1.80 -0.60 15.14
N HIS A 82 -1.02 -0.64 16.21
CA HIS A 82 -1.46 -0.32 17.57
C HIS A 82 -2.19 1.03 17.69
N VAL A 83 -1.66 2.10 17.08
CA VAL A 83 -2.31 3.42 17.16
C VAL A 83 -3.62 3.45 16.37
N GLN A 84 -3.67 2.82 15.20
CA GLN A 84 -4.89 2.72 14.40
C GLN A 84 -5.96 1.90 15.11
N GLY A 85 -5.56 0.81 15.78
CA GLY A 85 -6.44 0.01 16.62
C GLY A 85 -6.95 0.76 17.85
N ILE A 86 -6.12 1.56 18.53
CA ILE A 86 -6.55 2.43 19.62
C ILE A 86 -7.56 3.47 19.13
N LEU A 87 -7.31 4.11 17.99
CA LEU A 87 -8.23 5.09 17.42
C LEU A 87 -9.57 4.46 17.06
N LEU A 88 -9.57 3.23 16.54
CA LEU A 88 -10.79 2.48 16.28
C LEU A 88 -11.54 2.12 17.56
N LEU A 89 -10.83 1.66 18.60
CA LEU A 89 -11.43 1.42 19.92
C LEU A 89 -12.07 2.69 20.48
N ALA A 90 -11.42 3.84 20.32
CA ALA A 90 -11.97 5.13 20.71
C ALA A 90 -13.22 5.48 19.89
N ALA A 91 -13.23 5.26 18.57
CA ALA A 91 -14.41 5.49 17.74
C ALA A 91 -15.60 4.60 18.15
N ILE A 92 -15.34 3.33 18.46
CA ILE A 92 -16.36 2.39 18.94
C ILE A 92 -16.91 2.83 20.30
N GLY A 93 -16.02 3.12 21.26
CA GLY A 93 -16.39 3.47 22.63
C GLY A 93 -17.04 4.86 22.76
N LEU A 94 -16.61 5.84 21.97
CA LEU A 94 -17.07 7.23 22.08
C LEU A 94 -18.25 7.56 21.15
N VAL A 95 -18.43 6.84 20.05
CA VAL A 95 -19.48 7.15 19.06
C VAL A 95 -20.42 5.98 18.82
N PHE A 96 -19.91 4.82 18.44
CA PHE A 96 -20.78 3.70 18.04
C PHE A 96 -21.65 3.18 19.19
N VAL A 97 -21.04 2.78 20.31
CA VAL A 97 -21.77 2.25 21.47
C VAL A 97 -22.72 3.29 22.07
N PRO A 98 -22.29 4.54 22.33
CA PRO A 98 -23.22 5.58 22.80
C PRO A 98 -24.38 5.84 21.83
N THR A 99 -24.15 5.83 20.51
CA THR A 99 -25.22 5.99 19.52
C THR A 99 -26.26 4.88 19.65
N LEU A 100 -25.84 3.62 19.80
CA LEU A 100 -26.76 2.50 19.98
C LEU A 100 -27.53 2.58 21.31
N VAL A 101 -26.90 3.07 22.38
CA VAL A 101 -27.56 3.29 23.67
C VAL A 101 -28.61 4.41 23.57
N VAL A 102 -28.26 5.55 22.99
CA VAL A 102 -29.16 6.71 22.81
C VAL A 102 -30.36 6.35 21.93
N LEU A 103 -30.15 5.55 20.89
CA LEU A 103 -31.22 5.05 20.02
C LEU A 103 -32.01 3.87 20.63
N GLY A 104 -31.72 3.49 21.87
CA GLY A 104 -32.43 2.43 22.58
C GLY A 104 -32.18 1.02 22.04
N ARG A 105 -31.13 0.83 21.22
CA ARG A 105 -30.80 -0.43 20.54
C ARG A 105 -29.87 -1.34 21.33
N TRP A 106 -29.19 -0.81 22.35
CA TRP A 106 -28.27 -1.57 23.19
C TRP A 106 -28.88 -1.94 24.54
N ARG A 107 -29.76 -2.97 24.56
CA ARG A 107 -30.42 -3.48 25.77
C ARG A 107 -30.37 -5.00 25.88
N ILE A 108 -29.28 -5.62 25.42
CA ILE A 108 -29.12 -7.07 25.46
C ILE A 108 -28.34 -7.43 26.72
N ASP A 109 -28.85 -8.37 27.51
CA ASP A 109 -28.08 -9.00 28.57
C ASP A 109 -27.15 -10.04 27.92
N PHE A 110 -25.87 -9.68 27.75
CA PHE A 110 -24.87 -10.53 27.13
C PHE A 110 -24.69 -11.84 27.91
N LEU A 111 -24.77 -11.78 29.24
CA LEU A 111 -24.52 -12.94 30.12
C LEU A 111 -25.60 -14.02 29.99
N ALA A 112 -26.78 -13.67 29.46
CA ALA A 112 -27.84 -14.61 29.16
C ALA A 112 -27.52 -15.54 27.95
N TYR A 113 -26.47 -15.25 27.17
CA TYR A 113 -26.12 -15.99 25.94
C TYR A 113 -24.67 -16.52 25.96
N PRO A 114 -24.29 -17.38 26.93
CA PRO A 114 -22.91 -17.84 27.10
C PRO A 114 -22.39 -18.65 25.90
N THR A 115 -23.25 -19.43 25.24
CA THR A 115 -22.89 -20.20 24.03
C THR A 115 -22.57 -19.30 22.85
N ALA A 116 -23.35 -18.23 22.66
CA ALA A 116 -23.10 -17.24 21.62
C ALA A 116 -21.81 -16.44 21.89
N ILE A 117 -21.56 -16.07 23.16
CA ILE A 117 -20.29 -15.45 23.59
C ILE A 117 -19.12 -16.36 23.23
N ALA A 118 -19.13 -17.61 23.72
CA ALA A 118 -18.05 -18.55 23.49
C ALA A 118 -17.78 -18.76 22.00
N THR A 119 -18.85 -18.94 21.21
CA THR A 119 -18.73 -19.14 19.76
C THR A 119 -18.17 -17.90 19.06
N GLY A 120 -18.64 -16.70 19.43
CA GLY A 120 -18.16 -15.44 18.85
C GLY A 120 -16.68 -15.22 19.13
N VAL A 121 -16.25 -15.48 20.38
CA VAL A 121 -14.85 -15.37 20.78
C VAL A 121 -13.97 -16.39 20.06
N VAL A 122 -14.40 -17.65 20.00
CA VAL A 122 -13.63 -18.73 19.35
C VAL A 122 -13.49 -18.47 17.85
N VAL A 123 -14.59 -18.16 17.15
CA VAL A 123 -14.57 -17.88 15.71
C VAL A 123 -13.73 -16.62 15.42
N GLY A 124 -13.89 -15.56 16.22
CA GLY A 124 -13.09 -14.34 16.09
C GLY A 124 -11.60 -14.60 16.29
N GLY A 125 -11.26 -15.41 17.30
CA GLY A 125 -9.87 -15.78 17.59
C GLY A 125 -9.25 -16.64 16.48
N VAL A 126 -9.99 -17.60 15.94
CA VAL A 126 -9.56 -18.39 14.77
C VAL A 126 -9.31 -17.46 13.58
N VAL A 127 -10.27 -16.59 13.23
CA VAL A 127 -10.11 -15.66 12.10
C VAL A 127 -8.92 -14.72 12.30
N ALA A 128 -8.73 -14.18 13.51
CA ALA A 128 -7.63 -13.27 13.82
C ALA A 128 -6.25 -13.94 13.72
N THR A 129 -6.16 -15.23 14.04
CA THR A 129 -4.88 -15.96 14.11
C THR A 129 -4.52 -16.70 12.82
N VAL A 130 -5.49 -17.00 11.94
CA VAL A 130 -5.24 -17.64 10.65
C VAL A 130 -4.32 -16.76 9.79
N GLY A 131 -3.07 -17.19 9.55
CA GLY A 131 -2.09 -16.41 8.79
C GLY A 131 -1.34 -15.33 9.58
N GLY A 132 -1.43 -15.35 10.92
CA GLY A 132 -0.52 -14.60 11.77
C GLY A 132 0.91 -15.14 11.67
N THR A 133 1.87 -14.26 11.46
CA THR A 133 3.30 -14.60 11.47
C THR A 133 3.83 -14.41 12.89
N ALA A 134 4.29 -15.51 13.48
CA ALA A 134 4.88 -15.69 14.81
C ALA A 134 3.93 -16.00 16.00
N PRO A 135 4.25 -17.02 16.82
CA PRO A 135 3.57 -17.26 18.10
C PRO A 135 3.91 -16.16 19.12
N PRO A 136 3.03 -15.90 20.10
CA PRO A 136 3.12 -14.78 21.05
C PRO A 136 4.31 -14.80 22.03
N PHE A 137 5.32 -15.68 21.82
CA PHE A 137 6.45 -15.89 22.72
C PHE A 137 7.82 -15.98 22.04
N SER A 138 7.96 -15.58 20.77
CA SER A 138 9.28 -15.37 20.16
C SER A 138 9.63 -13.88 20.16
N ASN A 139 10.92 -13.54 20.11
CA ASN A 139 11.40 -12.15 20.00
C ASN A 139 10.99 -11.43 18.69
N GLY A 140 10.07 -12.02 17.90
CA GLY A 140 9.45 -11.40 16.74
C GLY A 140 8.14 -10.70 17.12
N ARG A 141 7.92 -9.50 16.58
CA ARG A 141 6.70 -8.73 16.80
C ARG A 141 5.46 -9.48 16.33
N VAL A 142 4.36 -9.38 17.07
CA VAL A 142 3.10 -10.06 16.75
C VAL A 142 2.27 -9.23 15.76
N SER A 143 1.90 -9.84 14.63
CA SER A 143 1.14 -9.21 13.54
C SER A 143 -0.13 -10.03 13.24
N PHE A 144 -1.30 -9.38 13.12
CA PHE A 144 -2.60 -10.01 12.85
C PHE A 144 -3.23 -9.52 11.53
N PRO A 145 -2.62 -9.82 10.36
CA PRO A 145 -3.07 -9.28 9.06
C PRO A 145 -4.49 -9.71 8.69
N THR A 146 -4.93 -10.89 9.12
CA THR A 146 -6.28 -11.40 8.90
C THR A 146 -7.32 -10.76 9.82
N ALA A 147 -6.94 -10.32 11.02
CA ALA A 147 -7.84 -9.51 11.86
C ALA A 147 -8.17 -8.18 11.16
N ALA A 148 -7.16 -7.50 10.60
CA ALA A 148 -7.37 -6.27 9.83
C ALA A 148 -8.28 -6.48 8.61
N ARG A 149 -8.02 -7.55 7.82
CA ARG A 149 -8.86 -7.90 6.66
C ARG A 149 -10.29 -8.29 7.05
N GLY A 150 -10.43 -9.09 8.10
CA GLY A 150 -11.72 -9.53 8.63
C GLY A 150 -12.54 -8.34 9.13
N LEU A 151 -11.90 -7.41 9.84
CA LEU A 151 -12.51 -6.18 10.31
C LEU A 151 -12.95 -5.29 9.15
N TYR A 152 -12.09 -5.09 8.14
CA TYR A 152 -12.48 -4.37 6.93
C TYR A 152 -13.69 -5.02 6.26
N ALA A 153 -13.64 -6.33 6.02
CA ALA A 153 -14.71 -7.06 5.34
C ALA A 153 -16.03 -6.98 6.13
N ALA A 154 -15.96 -7.09 7.46
CA ALA A 154 -17.12 -6.95 8.33
C ALA A 154 -17.72 -5.54 8.26
N VAL A 155 -16.92 -4.49 8.40
CA VAL A 155 -17.40 -3.10 8.39
C VAL A 155 -17.89 -2.69 7.00
N ALA A 156 -17.08 -2.93 5.96
CA ALA A 156 -17.43 -2.59 4.58
C ALA A 156 -18.64 -3.40 4.09
N GLY A 157 -18.68 -4.71 4.38
CA GLY A 157 -19.82 -5.56 4.05
C GLY A 157 -21.09 -5.09 4.75
N THR A 158 -21.04 -4.81 6.06
CA THR A 158 -22.21 -4.32 6.80
C THR A 158 -22.68 -2.97 6.26
N ALA A 159 -21.77 -2.03 6.00
CA ALA A 159 -22.10 -0.69 5.51
C ALA A 159 -22.72 -0.73 4.10
N VAL A 160 -22.12 -1.47 3.18
CA VAL A 160 -22.61 -1.61 1.80
C VAL A 160 -23.93 -2.36 1.77
N VAL A 161 -24.03 -3.51 2.43
CA VAL A 161 -25.27 -4.29 2.47
C VAL A 161 -26.38 -3.49 3.13
N GLY A 162 -26.11 -2.80 4.24
CA GLY A 162 -27.10 -1.95 4.89
C GLY A 162 -27.56 -0.77 4.04
N PHE A 163 -26.68 -0.17 3.24
CA PHE A 163 -27.07 0.86 2.26
C PHE A 163 -27.98 0.29 1.17
N LEU A 164 -27.65 -0.90 0.65
CA LEU A 164 -28.47 -1.57 -0.36
C LEU A 164 -29.84 -1.96 0.21
N GLU A 165 -29.88 -2.55 1.40
CA GLU A 165 -31.10 -2.88 2.15
C GLU A 165 -32.00 -1.65 2.34
N ARG A 166 -31.40 -0.49 2.62
CA ARG A 166 -32.12 0.75 2.86
C ARG A 166 -32.75 1.36 1.60
N TYR A 167 -32.06 1.28 0.47
CA TYR A 167 -32.42 2.07 -0.73
C TYR A 167 -32.85 1.25 -1.94
N LEU A 168 -32.52 -0.05 -1.99
CA LEU A 168 -33.07 -0.94 -3.02
C LEU A 168 -34.43 -1.47 -2.55
N ALA A 169 -35.47 -1.11 -3.29
CA ALA A 169 -36.78 -1.69 -3.06
C ALA A 169 -36.80 -3.13 -3.59
N TYR A 170 -36.93 -4.10 -2.70
CA TYR A 170 -37.17 -5.49 -3.07
C TYR A 170 -38.02 -6.19 -2.00
N GLY A 171 -38.80 -7.19 -2.40
CA GLY A 171 -39.52 -8.04 -1.46
C GLY A 171 -38.59 -9.14 -0.95
N SER A 172 -38.49 -9.33 0.37
CA SER A 172 -37.72 -10.45 0.93
C SER A 172 -38.33 -11.78 0.43
N PRO A 173 -37.57 -12.61 -0.31
CA PRO A 173 -38.08 -13.88 -0.85
C PRO A 173 -38.42 -14.89 0.25
N ILE A 174 -37.98 -14.64 1.49
CA ILE A 174 -38.18 -15.50 2.66
C ILE A 174 -39.61 -15.33 3.24
N VAL A 175 -40.35 -14.26 2.89
CA VAL A 175 -41.66 -13.92 3.49
C VAL A 175 -42.78 -13.72 2.45
N VAL A 176 -42.76 -14.45 1.34
CA VAL A 176 -43.91 -14.48 0.39
C VAL A 176 -45.17 -15.15 1.02
N VAL A 177 -45.14 -15.51 2.30
CA VAL A 177 -46.29 -16.04 3.04
C VAL A 177 -46.72 -15.06 4.14
N GLN A 178 -47.71 -14.23 3.79
CA GLN A 178 -48.62 -13.42 4.62
C GLN A 178 -48.07 -12.16 5.32
N ASN A 179 -48.63 -11.01 4.90
CA ASN A 179 -48.50 -9.67 5.48
C ASN A 179 -47.10 -9.05 5.48
N THR A 180 -46.48 -8.93 4.30
CA THR A 180 -45.30 -8.07 4.14
C THR A 180 -45.75 -6.61 4.15
N PRO A 181 -45.37 -5.77 5.15
CA PRO A 181 -45.44 -4.34 4.95
C PRO A 181 -44.58 -4.01 3.72
N THR A 182 -45.14 -3.30 2.76
CA THR A 182 -44.32 -2.61 1.76
C THR A 182 -43.30 -1.77 2.52
N VAL A 183 -42.02 -1.88 2.16
CA VAL A 183 -40.99 -0.95 2.66
C VAL A 183 -41.35 0.42 2.08
N ASP A 184 -42.24 1.15 2.75
CA ASP A 184 -42.51 2.54 2.44
C ASP A 184 -41.22 3.28 2.72
N GLN A 185 -40.57 3.77 1.66
CA GLN A 185 -39.37 4.58 1.75
C GLN A 185 -39.65 5.74 2.70
N VAL A 186 -39.14 5.66 3.94
CA VAL A 186 -39.26 6.77 4.88
C VAL A 186 -38.58 7.98 4.23
N ALA A 187 -39.38 9.02 4.03
CA ALA A 187 -39.08 10.31 3.45
C ALA A 187 -37.92 11.03 4.16
N GLY A 188 -36.69 10.54 3.97
CA GLY A 188 -35.51 11.38 4.06
C GLY A 188 -35.60 12.41 2.94
N GLY A 189 -35.35 13.69 3.23
CA GLY A 189 -35.33 14.73 2.21
C GLY A 189 -34.42 14.34 1.01
N PRO A 190 -34.51 15.04 -0.13
CA PRO A 190 -33.84 14.66 -1.38
C PRO A 190 -32.31 14.48 -1.27
N LEU A 191 -31.69 14.94 -0.18
CA LEU A 191 -30.25 14.82 0.08
C LEU A 191 -29.85 13.61 0.94
N THR A 192 -30.78 12.94 1.64
CA THR A 192 -30.44 11.84 2.56
C THR A 192 -29.71 10.68 1.89
N PRO A 193 -30.13 10.18 0.70
CA PRO A 193 -29.42 9.10 0.02
C PRO A 193 -27.99 9.46 -0.38
N VAL A 194 -27.76 10.73 -0.74
CA VAL A 194 -26.43 11.23 -1.12
C VAL A 194 -25.51 11.29 0.09
N VAL A 195 -26.02 11.79 1.23
CA VAL A 195 -25.25 11.84 2.48
C VAL A 195 -24.88 10.44 2.95
N ASP A 196 -25.82 9.49 2.90
CA ASP A 196 -25.57 8.10 3.33
C ASP A 196 -24.60 7.39 2.38
N LEU A 197 -24.70 7.61 1.07
CA LEU A 197 -23.74 7.10 0.09
C LEU A 197 -22.33 7.66 0.33
N LEU A 198 -22.22 8.96 0.60
CA LEU A 198 -20.94 9.60 0.93
C LEU A 198 -20.38 9.06 2.25
N ALA A 199 -21.23 8.86 3.27
CA ALA A 199 -20.81 8.33 4.56
C ALA A 199 -20.31 6.88 4.44
N VAL A 200 -21.02 6.01 3.72
CA VAL A 200 -20.60 4.63 3.47
C VAL A 200 -19.33 4.59 2.62
N SER A 201 -19.25 5.40 1.57
CA SER A 201 -18.05 5.48 0.73
C SER A 201 -16.84 5.96 1.53
N ALA A 202 -17.01 6.99 2.37
CA ALA A 202 -15.98 7.49 3.27
C ALA A 202 -15.59 6.42 4.30
N LEU A 203 -16.54 5.73 4.92
CA LEU A 203 -16.27 4.68 5.91
C LEU A 203 -15.51 3.51 5.28
N VAL A 204 -15.93 3.03 4.11
CA VAL A 204 -15.26 1.96 3.36
C VAL A 204 -13.85 2.38 2.95
N TYR A 205 -13.69 3.59 2.41
CA TYR A 205 -12.39 4.13 2.02
C TYR A 205 -11.45 4.28 3.22
N LEU A 206 -11.93 4.93 4.29
CA LEU A 206 -11.16 5.15 5.51
C LEU A 206 -10.80 3.81 6.16
N MET A 207 -11.76 2.89 6.34
CA MET A 207 -11.44 1.55 6.87
C MET A 207 -10.44 0.81 5.98
N GLY A 208 -10.53 0.94 4.66
CA GLY A 208 -9.56 0.35 3.73
C GLY A 208 -8.17 0.96 3.85
N TYR A 209 -8.10 2.25 4.14
CA TYR A 209 -6.85 2.93 4.45
C TYR A 209 -6.27 2.51 5.81
N PHE A 210 -7.10 2.43 6.85
CA PHE A 210 -6.71 2.08 8.22
C PHE A 210 -6.37 0.60 8.40
N THR A 211 -7.01 -0.31 7.66
CA THR A 211 -6.73 -1.75 7.74
C THR A 211 -5.62 -2.20 6.80
N ARG A 212 -5.13 -1.30 5.92
CA ARG A 212 -3.97 -1.60 5.09
C ARG A 212 -2.76 -1.77 6.00
N TYR A 213 -2.11 -2.92 5.88
CA TYR A 213 -0.69 -3.05 6.17
C TYR A 213 0.07 -2.22 5.13
N SER A 214 -0.03 -0.90 5.24
CA SER A 214 0.70 0.08 4.43
C SER A 214 2.05 0.42 5.06
N ASP A 215 2.53 -0.40 5.99
CA ASP A 215 3.79 -0.16 6.68
C ASP A 215 4.94 -0.75 5.87
N VAL A 216 4.75 -0.85 4.56
CA VAL A 216 5.69 -1.36 3.57
C VAL A 216 5.53 -0.46 2.35
N THR A 217 6.54 0.35 2.08
CA THR A 217 6.76 0.92 0.75
C THR A 217 7.12 -0.23 -0.18
N ASP A 218 6.32 -0.52 -1.20
CA ASP A 218 6.69 -1.53 -2.22
C ASP A 218 7.62 -0.87 -3.24
N VAL A 219 8.88 -1.31 -3.27
CA VAL A 219 9.92 -0.82 -4.19
C VAL A 219 10.15 -1.83 -5.29
N VAL A 220 10.06 -1.40 -6.55
CA VAL A 220 10.38 -2.22 -7.73
C VAL A 220 11.70 -1.74 -8.32
N ILE A 221 12.59 -2.67 -8.64
CA ILE A 221 13.88 -2.39 -9.28
C ILE A 221 13.86 -2.96 -10.69
N SER A 222 14.24 -2.12 -11.66
CA SER A 222 14.50 -2.50 -13.05
C SER A 222 15.95 -2.22 -13.39
N SER A 223 16.59 -3.13 -14.11
CA SER A 223 17.99 -3.04 -14.49
C SER A 223 18.19 -3.67 -15.86
N PRO A 224 19.22 -3.24 -16.62
CA PRO A 224 19.56 -3.85 -17.90
C PRO A 224 20.06 -5.30 -17.77
N ASP A 225 20.74 -5.66 -16.68
CA ASP A 225 21.38 -6.97 -16.50
C ASP A 225 21.29 -7.50 -15.04
N ASP A 226 21.43 -8.82 -14.88
CA ASP A 226 21.30 -9.49 -13.58
C ASP A 226 22.47 -9.19 -12.62
N GLY A 227 23.66 -8.85 -13.15
CA GLY A 227 24.86 -8.59 -12.38
C GLY A 227 24.76 -7.27 -11.61
N THR A 228 24.34 -6.22 -12.32
CA THR A 228 24.06 -4.89 -11.75
C THR A 228 22.99 -4.97 -10.67
N VAL A 229 21.89 -5.72 -10.88
CA VAL A 229 20.87 -5.93 -9.85
C VAL A 229 21.45 -6.60 -8.62
N SER A 230 22.17 -7.70 -8.79
CA SER A 230 22.71 -8.45 -7.65
C SER A 230 23.66 -7.58 -6.83
N SER A 231 24.55 -6.84 -7.50
CA SER A 231 25.50 -5.92 -6.87
C SER A 231 24.77 -4.84 -6.08
N PHE A 232 23.80 -4.17 -6.73
CA PHE A 232 23.00 -3.11 -6.13
C PHE A 232 22.18 -3.60 -4.92
N LEU A 233 21.50 -4.75 -5.03
CA LEU A 233 20.73 -5.33 -3.94
C LEU A 233 21.61 -5.70 -2.74
N GLY A 234 22.80 -6.25 -3.00
CA GLY A 234 23.79 -6.57 -1.97
C GLY A 234 24.25 -5.33 -1.20
N GLY A 235 24.64 -4.27 -1.92
CA GLY A 235 25.04 -2.99 -1.33
C GLY A 235 23.91 -2.30 -0.57
N LEU A 236 22.70 -2.30 -1.13
CA LEU A 236 21.52 -1.71 -0.49
C LEU A 236 21.12 -2.47 0.78
N TYR A 237 21.18 -3.80 0.76
CA TYR A 237 20.91 -4.63 1.93
C TYR A 237 21.97 -4.45 3.02
N ASP A 238 23.26 -4.41 2.67
CA ASP A 238 24.34 -4.17 3.63
C ASP A 238 24.23 -2.79 4.30
N ALA A 239 23.95 -1.74 3.52
CA ALA A 239 23.70 -0.40 4.06
C ALA A 239 22.47 -0.40 5.00
N ALA A 240 21.38 -1.07 4.59
CA ALA A 240 20.17 -1.17 5.40
C ALA A 240 20.39 -1.96 6.70
N ASP A 241 21.18 -3.04 6.65
CA ASP A 241 21.54 -3.85 7.81
C ASP A 241 22.40 -3.05 8.80
N ARG A 242 23.50 -2.43 8.32
CA ARG A 242 24.39 -1.61 9.15
C ARG A 242 23.66 -0.43 9.80
N ARG A 243 22.74 0.20 9.09
CA ARG A 243 22.07 1.43 9.54
C ARG A 243 20.80 1.19 10.36
N TYR A 244 20.03 0.18 9.98
CA TYR A 244 18.66 -0.02 10.46
C TYR A 244 18.37 -1.43 10.98
N GLY A 245 19.33 -2.37 10.93
CA GLY A 245 19.11 -3.76 11.32
C GLY A 245 18.10 -4.47 10.41
N ALA A 246 18.31 -4.37 9.09
CA ALA A 246 17.47 -4.99 8.08
C ALA A 246 17.29 -6.50 8.28
N THR A 247 16.07 -6.98 8.07
CA THR A 247 15.73 -8.41 8.18
C THR A 247 15.36 -8.96 6.82
N THR A 248 15.93 -10.12 6.46
CA THR A 248 15.58 -10.83 5.24
C THR A 248 14.19 -11.44 5.37
N LEU A 249 13.39 -11.34 4.32
CA LEU A 249 12.06 -11.94 4.24
C LEU A 249 12.08 -13.15 3.29
N GLU A 250 12.72 -12.99 2.14
CA GLU A 250 12.80 -14.00 1.07
C GLU A 250 14.17 -13.89 0.39
N GLY A 251 14.77 -15.01 -0.02
CA GLY A 251 16.05 -15.01 -0.73
C GLY A 251 17.25 -14.54 0.11
N GLY A 252 17.22 -14.79 1.43
CA GLY A 252 18.26 -14.33 2.36
C GLY A 252 19.67 -14.80 2.01
N ASP A 253 19.82 -16.04 1.54
CA ASP A 253 21.12 -16.58 1.12
C ASP A 253 21.69 -15.77 -0.06
N VAL A 254 20.85 -15.46 -1.06
CA VAL A 254 21.24 -14.63 -2.22
C VAL A 254 21.65 -13.22 -1.77
N LEU A 255 20.93 -12.60 -0.83
CA LEU A 255 21.28 -11.27 -0.29
C LEU A 255 22.59 -11.31 0.49
N ASN A 256 22.82 -12.35 1.27
CA ASN A 256 24.04 -12.51 2.07
C ASN A 256 25.25 -12.78 1.17
N ASP A 257 25.09 -13.61 0.14
CA ASP A 257 26.13 -13.88 -0.86
C ASP A 257 26.42 -12.63 -1.69
N ALA A 258 25.37 -11.91 -2.13
CA ALA A 258 25.49 -10.64 -2.85
C ALA A 258 26.08 -9.52 -1.99
N ARG A 259 25.97 -9.59 -0.64
CA ARG A 259 26.65 -8.69 0.30
C ARG A 259 28.12 -9.05 0.46
N ALA A 260 28.45 -10.34 0.50
CA ALA A 260 29.80 -10.81 0.78
C ALA A 260 30.79 -10.50 -0.35
N LEU A 261 30.32 -10.30 -1.59
CA LEU A 261 31.01 -9.79 -2.80
C LEU A 261 32.42 -10.34 -3.09
N GLN A 262 32.89 -11.37 -2.40
CA GLN A 262 34.29 -11.74 -2.51
C GLN A 262 34.59 -12.51 -3.80
N HIS A 263 33.73 -13.41 -4.29
CA HIS A 263 34.14 -14.33 -5.38
C HIS A 263 33.13 -14.62 -6.52
N SER A 264 31.88 -14.14 -6.47
CA SER A 264 30.91 -14.33 -7.57
C SER A 264 29.69 -13.42 -7.40
N GLN A 265 29.18 -12.83 -8.48
CA GLN A 265 27.88 -12.15 -8.49
C GLN A 265 26.79 -13.23 -8.62
N PRO A 266 26.01 -13.54 -7.57
CA PRO A 266 25.01 -14.59 -7.66
C PRO A 266 23.87 -14.15 -8.59
N SER A 267 23.52 -15.00 -9.55
CA SER A 267 22.34 -14.75 -10.38
C SER A 267 21.07 -14.76 -9.51
N VAL A 268 20.29 -13.68 -9.53
CA VAL A 268 19.05 -13.57 -8.76
C VAL A 268 17.93 -14.33 -9.47
N THR A 269 17.89 -15.64 -9.29
CA THR A 269 16.95 -16.52 -10.01
C THR A 269 15.52 -16.51 -9.46
N GLY A 270 15.32 -15.97 -8.26
CA GLY A 270 14.03 -15.94 -7.56
C GLY A 270 13.75 -14.61 -6.89
N ARG A 271 12.61 -14.53 -6.21
CA ARG A 271 12.22 -13.34 -5.45
C ARG A 271 13.14 -13.14 -4.25
N VAL A 272 13.62 -11.91 -4.12
CA VAL A 272 14.46 -11.48 -3.02
C VAL A 272 13.79 -10.30 -2.33
N ALA A 273 13.65 -10.37 -1.01
CA ALA A 273 13.04 -9.28 -0.26
C ALA A 273 13.66 -9.13 1.11
N PHE A 274 13.85 -7.88 1.53
CA PHE A 274 14.23 -7.52 2.88
C PHE A 274 13.43 -6.32 3.34
N GLN A 275 13.37 -6.14 4.66
CA GLN A 275 12.69 -5.00 5.26
C GLN A 275 13.59 -4.28 6.27
N TYR A 276 13.42 -2.98 6.38
CA TYR A 276 14.12 -2.13 7.35
C TYR A 276 13.22 -1.03 7.89
N GLN A 277 13.61 -0.41 9.00
CA GLN A 277 12.85 0.66 9.65
C GLN A 277 13.68 1.95 9.72
N PRO A 278 13.40 2.97 8.90
CA PRO A 278 14.14 4.23 8.87
C PRO A 278 13.77 5.13 10.07
N GLY A 279 14.23 4.77 11.27
CA GLY A 279 14.16 5.60 12.47
C GLY A 279 13.48 4.97 13.68
N SER A 280 13.59 5.67 14.81
CA SER A 280 13.06 5.24 16.11
C SER A 280 11.79 6.02 16.45
N GLY A 281 10.61 5.47 16.16
CA GLY A 281 9.33 6.09 16.50
C GLY A 281 8.16 5.15 16.29
N VAL A 282 7.08 5.35 17.05
CA VAL A 282 5.86 4.51 17.04
C VAL A 282 5.14 4.51 15.67
N PHE A 283 5.46 5.46 14.79
CA PHE A 283 4.85 5.66 13.47
C PHE A 283 5.80 5.47 12.29
N VAL A 284 7.05 5.09 12.54
CA VAL A 284 8.02 4.90 11.45
C VAL A 284 7.62 3.63 10.70
N ARG A 285 7.11 3.82 9.47
CA ARG A 285 6.74 2.71 8.56
C ARG A 285 7.97 1.87 8.24
N ARG A 286 7.80 0.55 8.18
CA ARG A 286 8.84 -0.28 7.59
C ARG A 286 8.88 -0.02 6.08
N ARG A 287 10.04 -0.27 5.51
CA ARG A 287 10.29 -0.20 4.08
C ARG A 287 10.65 -1.61 3.67
N LYS A 288 9.92 -2.21 2.74
CA LYS A 288 10.29 -3.52 2.20
C LYS A 288 10.74 -3.32 0.78
N VAL A 289 11.99 -3.66 0.55
CA VAL A 289 12.57 -3.72 -0.79
C VAL A 289 12.33 -5.12 -1.29
N ALA A 290 11.68 -5.25 -2.43
CA ALA A 290 11.41 -6.54 -3.04
C ALA A 290 11.83 -6.50 -4.51
N TYR A 291 12.72 -7.40 -4.88
CA TYR A 291 13.06 -7.68 -6.25
C TYR A 291 12.49 -9.03 -6.64
N ASP A 292 11.83 -9.09 -7.79
CA ASP A 292 10.96 -10.20 -8.15
C ASP A 292 11.30 -10.69 -9.56
N ASN A 293 12.60 -10.99 -9.77
CA ASN A 293 13.26 -11.34 -11.03
C ASN A 293 12.53 -10.75 -12.25
N ILE A 294 12.53 -9.43 -12.25
CA ILE A 294 11.72 -8.63 -13.16
C ILE A 294 12.54 -8.54 -14.44
N ARG A 295 12.01 -9.11 -15.54
CA ARG A 295 12.52 -8.85 -16.88
C ARG A 295 12.77 -7.34 -17.03
N PRO A 296 13.89 -6.90 -17.63
CA PRO A 296 14.14 -5.47 -17.84
C PRO A 296 12.91 -4.81 -18.46
N VAL A 297 12.58 -3.60 -17.99
CA VAL A 297 11.43 -2.86 -18.53
C VAL A 297 11.61 -2.71 -20.04
N THR A 298 10.60 -3.13 -20.81
CA THR A 298 10.61 -3.08 -22.27
C THR A 298 9.93 -1.81 -22.79
N ASP A 299 10.06 -1.53 -24.09
CA ASP A 299 9.35 -0.42 -24.73
C ASP A 299 7.83 -0.62 -24.69
N GLU A 300 7.35 -1.86 -24.74
CA GLU A 300 5.93 -2.20 -24.57
C GLU A 300 5.43 -1.86 -23.16
N ASP A 301 6.26 -2.12 -22.14
CA ASP A 301 5.91 -1.81 -20.75
C ASP A 301 5.88 -0.29 -20.53
N ALA A 302 6.81 0.47 -21.13
CA ALA A 302 6.82 1.93 -21.09
C ALA A 302 5.56 2.53 -21.77
N ALA A 303 5.20 2.07 -22.97
CA ALA A 303 3.99 2.51 -23.67
C ALA A 303 2.70 2.17 -22.89
N ALA A 304 2.68 1.01 -22.20
CA ALA A 304 1.56 0.63 -21.35
C ALA A 304 1.48 1.51 -20.09
N ILE A 305 2.62 1.91 -19.50
CA ILE A 305 2.66 2.87 -18.38
C ILE A 305 2.13 4.24 -18.82
N GLU A 306 2.50 4.73 -20.00
CA GLU A 306 1.98 5.97 -20.58
C GLU A 306 0.45 5.91 -20.75
N THR A 307 -0.06 4.83 -21.34
CA THR A 307 -1.50 4.62 -21.51
C THR A 307 -2.23 4.68 -20.16
N VAL A 308 -1.67 4.04 -19.13
CA VAL A 308 -2.23 4.07 -17.77
C VAL A 308 -2.14 5.46 -17.14
N ALA A 309 -1.06 6.20 -17.40
CA ALA A 309 -0.89 7.57 -16.92
C ALA A 309 -1.93 8.52 -17.55
N GLU A 310 -2.16 8.41 -18.85
CA GLU A 310 -3.19 9.16 -19.58
C GLU A 310 -4.58 8.87 -19.02
N GLU A 311 -4.92 7.59 -18.80
CA GLU A 311 -6.19 7.20 -18.18
C GLU A 311 -6.37 7.82 -16.79
N ARG A 312 -5.27 7.98 -16.03
CA ARG A 312 -5.24 8.53 -14.67
C ARG A 312 -5.13 10.06 -14.61
N SER A 313 -4.97 10.74 -15.73
CA SER A 313 -4.77 12.19 -15.77
C SER A 313 -6.01 12.97 -15.29
N SER A 314 -7.22 12.42 -15.43
CA SER A 314 -8.47 13.08 -15.00
C SER A 314 -8.73 12.97 -13.49
N LEU A 315 -9.29 14.02 -12.86
CA LEU A 315 -9.62 14.00 -11.43
C LEU A 315 -10.58 12.86 -11.03
N GLY A 316 -11.55 12.56 -11.90
CA GLY A 316 -12.53 11.49 -11.68
C GLY A 316 -11.90 10.09 -11.75
N SER A 317 -10.96 9.86 -12.67
CA SER A 317 -10.24 8.60 -12.77
C SER A 317 -9.31 8.39 -11.56
N ARG A 318 -8.64 9.43 -11.05
CA ARG A 318 -7.80 9.33 -9.85
C ARG A 318 -8.59 8.86 -8.63
N ALA A 319 -9.78 9.43 -8.41
CA ALA A 319 -10.67 9.02 -7.33
C ALA A 319 -11.17 7.58 -7.54
N TRP A 320 -11.57 7.23 -8.76
CA TRP A 320 -12.03 5.88 -9.10
C TRP A 320 -10.92 4.82 -8.96
N TYR A 321 -9.72 5.09 -9.45
CA TYR A 321 -8.58 4.16 -9.35
C TYR A 321 -8.07 4.03 -7.93
N GLY A 322 -8.10 5.11 -7.13
CA GLY A 322 -7.89 5.03 -5.68
C GLY A 322 -8.92 4.09 -5.04
N PHE A 323 -10.21 4.33 -5.27
CA PHE A 323 -11.30 3.49 -4.77
C PHE A 323 -11.20 2.03 -5.25
N ARG A 324 -10.94 1.79 -6.54
CA ARG A 324 -10.78 0.47 -7.15
C ARG A 324 -9.57 -0.26 -6.56
N ARG A 325 -8.43 0.42 -6.36
CA ARG A 325 -7.27 -0.14 -5.65
C ARG A 325 -7.68 -0.59 -4.25
N HIS A 326 -8.42 0.23 -3.50
CA HIS A 326 -8.89 -0.13 -2.15
C HIS A 326 -9.87 -1.32 -2.15
N LEU A 327 -10.81 -1.35 -3.09
CA LEU A 327 -11.80 -2.43 -3.21
C LEU A 327 -11.15 -3.75 -3.66
N LEU A 328 -10.20 -3.70 -4.59
CA LEU A 328 -9.45 -4.87 -5.05
C LEU A 328 -8.54 -5.44 -3.97
N LEU A 329 -7.90 -4.59 -3.15
CA LEU A 329 -7.03 -5.05 -2.07
C LEU A 329 -7.80 -5.80 -0.97
N ALA A 330 -9.06 -5.45 -0.76
CA ALA A 330 -9.95 -6.15 0.16
C ALA A 330 -10.59 -7.41 -0.43
N ALA A 331 -10.60 -7.54 -1.75
CA ALA A 331 -11.21 -8.67 -2.41
C ALA A 331 -10.39 -9.96 -2.18
N PRO A 332 -11.04 -11.12 -1.99
CA PRO A 332 -10.38 -12.42 -1.95
C PRO A 332 -9.44 -12.61 -3.16
N ALA A 333 -8.37 -13.39 -2.99
CA ALA A 333 -7.38 -13.60 -4.05
C ALA A 333 -8.00 -14.09 -5.38
N SER A 334 -9.09 -14.86 -5.30
CA SER A 334 -9.91 -15.32 -6.43
C SER A 334 -10.64 -14.21 -7.19
N VAL A 335 -11.05 -13.14 -6.51
CA VAL A 335 -11.71 -11.97 -7.14
C VAL A 335 -10.66 -11.02 -7.72
N ARG A 336 -9.52 -10.87 -7.03
CA ARG A 336 -8.36 -10.11 -7.53
C ARG A 336 -7.82 -10.66 -8.84
N SER A 337 -7.74 -11.98 -8.99
CA SER A 337 -7.22 -12.61 -10.22
C SER A 337 -8.15 -12.45 -11.43
N VAL A 338 -9.46 -12.32 -11.22
CA VAL A 338 -10.44 -12.11 -12.30
C VAL A 338 -10.43 -10.65 -12.79
N LEU A 339 -10.25 -9.68 -11.87
CA LEU A 339 -10.28 -8.24 -12.20
C LEU A 339 -8.94 -7.67 -12.69
N ARG A 340 -7.83 -8.43 -12.59
CA ARG A 340 -6.48 -8.07 -13.07
C ARG A 340 -6.21 -8.40 -14.55
N ARG A 341 -7.24 -8.66 -15.34
CA ARG A 341 -7.09 -9.31 -16.65
C ARG A 341 -6.61 -8.45 -17.82
N SER A 342 -6.21 -7.18 -17.66
CA SER A 342 -5.88 -6.33 -18.82
C SER A 342 -4.42 -5.90 -18.99
N GLY A 343 -3.49 -6.13 -18.05
CA GLY A 343 -2.10 -5.64 -18.15
C GLY A 343 -0.98 -6.68 -17.98
N GLY A 344 -1.31 -7.91 -17.59
CA GLY A 344 -0.30 -8.90 -17.21
C GLY A 344 0.30 -8.65 -15.81
N ALA A 345 0.82 -9.70 -15.17
CA ALA A 345 1.29 -9.65 -13.78
C ALA A 345 2.52 -8.76 -13.55
N HIS A 346 3.17 -8.28 -14.62
CA HIS A 346 4.39 -7.46 -14.58
C HIS A 346 4.05 -5.96 -14.59
N LEU A 347 3.23 -5.48 -15.53
CA LEU A 347 2.76 -4.10 -15.57
C LEU A 347 1.98 -3.72 -14.30
N ASP A 348 1.13 -4.63 -13.81
CA ASP A 348 0.40 -4.44 -12.54
C ASP A 348 1.33 -4.22 -11.34
N ARG A 349 2.56 -4.77 -11.37
CA ARG A 349 3.58 -4.56 -10.33
C ARG A 349 4.26 -3.22 -10.51
N LEU A 350 4.70 -2.88 -11.73
CA LEU A 350 5.31 -1.59 -12.04
C LEU A 350 4.40 -0.42 -11.65
N VAL A 351 3.14 -0.47 -12.09
CA VAL A 351 2.11 0.56 -11.82
C VAL A 351 1.61 0.53 -10.37
N GLY A 352 1.69 -0.63 -9.71
CA GLY A 352 1.19 -0.87 -8.36
C GLY A 352 2.17 -0.53 -7.23
N ALA A 353 3.46 -0.43 -7.57
CA ALA A 353 4.54 -0.06 -6.66
C ALA A 353 4.37 1.36 -6.11
N ASP A 354 5.02 1.65 -5.00
CA ASP A 354 5.08 3.01 -4.46
C ASP A 354 6.34 3.72 -4.99
N VAL A 355 7.45 2.99 -5.19
CA VAL A 355 8.69 3.52 -5.76
C VAL A 355 9.23 2.58 -6.85
N MET A 356 9.76 3.17 -7.93
CA MET A 356 10.47 2.47 -9.01
C MET A 356 11.92 2.95 -9.07
N LEU A 357 12.87 2.03 -8.97
CA LEU A 357 14.30 2.28 -9.14
C LEU A 357 14.74 1.75 -10.51
N LEU A 358 15.22 2.65 -11.36
CA LEU A 358 15.74 2.36 -12.69
C LEU A 358 17.27 2.40 -12.62
N LEU A 359 17.93 1.23 -12.67
CA LEU A 359 19.39 1.17 -12.58
C LEU A 359 20.03 1.58 -13.92
N ALA A 360 21.09 2.38 -13.84
CA ALA A 360 21.91 2.84 -14.95
C ALA A 360 23.39 2.55 -14.63
N PRO A 361 23.95 1.44 -15.12
CA PRO A 361 25.36 1.09 -14.92
C PRO A 361 26.29 2.06 -15.66
N LEU A 362 27.07 2.86 -14.92
CA LEU A 362 27.94 3.86 -15.53
C LEU A 362 29.18 3.24 -16.18
N ASP A 363 29.61 2.05 -15.77
CA ASP A 363 30.68 1.29 -16.40
C ASP A 363 30.32 0.80 -17.82
N GLU A 364 29.03 0.66 -18.13
CA GLU A 364 28.55 0.40 -19.49
C GLU A 364 28.31 1.68 -20.31
N ILE A 365 27.98 2.78 -19.64
CA ILE A 365 27.65 4.07 -20.28
C ILE A 365 28.92 4.85 -20.61
N ILE A 366 29.92 4.82 -19.74
CA ILE A 366 31.17 5.57 -19.88
C ILE A 366 32.25 4.64 -20.42
N ASP A 367 32.80 4.98 -21.59
CA ASP A 367 33.95 4.29 -22.15
C ASP A 367 35.22 4.72 -21.42
N GLN A 368 35.54 4.01 -20.34
CA GLN A 368 36.72 4.28 -19.51
C GLN A 368 38.05 4.27 -20.29
N TYR A 369 38.10 3.62 -21.46
CA TYR A 369 39.32 3.58 -22.27
C TYR A 369 39.59 4.89 -23.02
N LEU A 370 38.57 5.75 -23.16
CA LEU A 370 38.68 7.05 -23.80
C LEU A 370 38.97 8.19 -22.81
N VAL A 371 38.80 7.93 -21.51
CA VAL A 371 39.00 8.93 -20.45
C VAL A 371 40.50 9.19 -20.29
N GLU A 372 40.92 10.42 -20.59
CA GLU A 372 42.29 10.88 -20.32
C GLU A 372 42.39 11.39 -18.87
N GLU A 373 43.39 10.91 -18.12
CA GLU A 373 43.62 11.30 -16.72
C GLU A 373 43.83 12.83 -16.61
N GLY A 374 42.88 13.53 -15.98
CA GLY A 374 42.91 15.00 -15.81
C GLY A 374 42.47 15.81 -17.04
N GLY A 375 41.87 15.16 -18.05
CA GLY A 375 41.25 15.83 -19.20
C GLY A 375 39.90 16.48 -18.87
N GLU A 376 39.50 17.49 -19.63
CA GLU A 376 38.12 18.01 -19.59
C GLU A 376 37.16 16.96 -20.17
N PHE A 377 35.97 16.82 -19.59
CA PHE A 377 34.95 15.88 -20.06
C PHE A 377 34.62 16.04 -21.55
N ASP A 378 34.61 14.94 -22.29
CA ASP A 378 34.22 14.87 -23.70
C ASP A 378 33.00 13.96 -23.86
N GLU A 379 31.97 14.45 -24.56
CA GLU A 379 30.74 13.68 -24.82
C GLU A 379 30.99 12.36 -25.57
N SER A 380 32.09 12.26 -26.32
CA SER A 380 32.48 11.03 -27.01
C SER A 380 32.82 9.87 -26.07
N TRP A 381 33.03 10.15 -24.78
CA TRP A 381 33.21 9.12 -23.75
C TRP A 381 31.90 8.45 -23.36
N VAL A 382 30.75 9.00 -23.73
CA VAL A 382 29.42 8.52 -23.32
C VAL A 382 28.75 7.73 -24.44
N ASN A 383 28.64 6.42 -24.26
CA ASN A 383 27.83 5.54 -25.10
C ASN A 383 26.39 5.51 -24.57
N THR A 384 25.52 6.35 -25.14
CA THR A 384 24.11 6.44 -24.69
C THR A 384 23.33 5.16 -25.04
N PRO A 385 22.91 4.35 -24.04
CA PRO A 385 22.14 3.14 -24.31
C PRO A 385 20.72 3.49 -24.79
N ALA A 386 20.09 2.58 -25.54
CA ALA A 386 18.74 2.79 -26.09
C ALA A 386 17.68 3.15 -25.03
N TYR A 387 17.90 2.79 -23.76
CA TYR A 387 16.97 3.08 -22.68
C TYR A 387 17.08 4.49 -22.08
N LEU A 388 18.21 5.16 -22.27
CA LEU A 388 18.46 6.57 -21.91
C LEU A 388 18.35 7.51 -23.11
N TRP A 389 18.23 6.98 -24.33
CA TRP A 389 18.23 7.77 -25.55
C TRP A 389 17.23 8.93 -25.51
N GLU A 390 17.66 10.13 -25.86
CA GLU A 390 16.80 11.30 -26.03
C GLU A 390 16.83 11.70 -27.51
N PRO A 391 15.67 11.91 -28.17
CA PRO A 391 15.63 12.22 -29.58
C PRO A 391 16.13 13.65 -29.82
N GLU A 392 17.20 13.79 -30.59
CA GLU A 392 17.65 15.09 -31.08
C GLU A 392 16.57 15.70 -31.98
N ASP A 393 16.23 16.97 -31.74
CA ASP A 393 15.21 17.74 -32.47
C ASP A 393 13.78 17.15 -32.47
N GLY A 394 13.47 16.27 -31.52
CA GLY A 394 12.14 15.66 -31.39
C GLY A 394 11.81 14.64 -32.49
N VAL A 395 12.83 14.15 -33.22
CA VAL A 395 12.67 13.14 -34.25
C VAL A 395 13.03 11.76 -33.68
N GLY A 396 12.00 10.99 -33.31
CA GLY A 396 12.09 9.62 -32.81
C GLY A 396 11.48 9.43 -31.41
N ASP A 397 11.34 8.18 -30.98
CA ASP A 397 10.71 7.83 -29.70
C ASP A 397 11.73 7.90 -28.56
N ALA A 398 11.49 8.75 -27.56
CA ALA A 398 12.37 8.83 -26.40
C ALA A 398 12.58 7.47 -25.72
N GLY A 399 13.79 7.29 -25.18
CA GLY A 399 14.20 6.12 -24.44
C GLY A 399 13.21 5.81 -23.32
N ARG A 400 13.08 4.52 -23.01
CA ARG A 400 12.08 4.05 -22.02
C ARG A 400 12.19 4.75 -20.66
N TYR A 401 13.37 5.18 -20.20
CA TYR A 401 13.49 5.87 -18.91
C TYR A 401 12.87 7.28 -18.96
N HIS A 402 13.07 8.04 -20.04
CA HIS A 402 12.41 9.34 -20.22
C HIS A 402 10.89 9.20 -20.20
N ARG A 403 10.35 8.31 -21.03
CA ARG A 403 8.92 8.02 -21.13
C ARG A 403 8.27 7.65 -19.79
N ILE A 404 8.91 6.74 -19.03
CA ILE A 404 8.42 6.32 -17.72
C ILE A 404 8.45 7.48 -16.71
N GLY A 405 9.52 8.28 -16.71
CA GLY A 405 9.67 9.41 -15.80
C GLY A 405 8.60 10.48 -16.02
N GLU A 406 8.34 10.83 -17.29
CA GLU A 406 7.31 11.79 -17.67
C GLU A 406 5.89 11.29 -17.35
N ALA A 407 5.59 10.05 -17.73
CA ALA A 407 4.28 9.42 -17.48
C ALA A 407 3.98 9.36 -15.98
N CYS A 408 4.94 8.90 -15.17
CA CYS A 408 4.76 8.77 -13.73
C CYS A 408 4.75 10.12 -13.01
N GLY A 409 5.50 11.13 -13.49
CA GLY A 409 5.52 12.47 -12.92
C GLY A 409 4.18 13.23 -13.09
N ALA A 410 3.47 12.97 -14.19
CA ALA A 410 2.21 13.64 -14.52
C ALA A 410 0.97 13.01 -13.85
N ALA A 411 1.03 11.73 -13.50
CA ALA A 411 -0.08 10.97 -12.91
C ALA A 411 0.20 10.59 -11.45
N SER A 412 -0.84 10.31 -10.65
CA SER A 412 -0.65 9.74 -9.30
C SER A 412 -0.16 8.28 -9.41
N MET A 413 1.10 8.14 -9.79
CA MET A 413 1.83 6.92 -10.13
C MET A 413 3.09 6.81 -9.25
N PRO A 414 3.84 5.68 -9.30
CA PRO A 414 4.99 5.47 -8.42
C PRO A 414 6.04 6.57 -8.59
N ASP A 415 6.76 6.89 -7.51
CA ASP A 415 7.92 7.77 -7.61
C ASP A 415 9.06 7.04 -8.33
N VAL A 416 9.57 7.61 -9.42
CA VAL A 416 10.61 7.01 -10.25
C VAL A 416 11.95 7.69 -9.97
N TYR A 417 12.96 6.89 -9.64
CA TYR A 417 14.34 7.33 -9.46
C TYR A 417 15.26 6.58 -10.41
N VAL A 418 16.25 7.29 -10.96
CA VAL A 418 17.35 6.64 -11.69
C VAL A 418 18.52 6.49 -10.73
N VAL A 419 19.01 5.26 -10.58
CA VAL A 419 20.16 4.96 -9.74
C VAL A 419 21.37 4.75 -10.65
N ALA A 420 22.32 5.67 -10.61
CA ALA A 420 23.56 5.54 -11.35
C ALA A 420 24.52 4.65 -10.54
N THR A 421 24.71 3.41 -10.98
CA THR A 421 25.62 2.47 -10.30
C THR A 421 27.04 2.66 -10.79
N ASP A 422 28.01 2.41 -9.91
CA ASP A 422 29.44 2.63 -10.17
C ASP A 422 29.73 4.12 -10.44
N ALA A 423 29.04 4.99 -9.69
CA ALA A 423 29.13 6.44 -9.80
C ALA A 423 30.51 7.02 -9.44
N ASP A 424 31.40 6.24 -8.83
CA ASP A 424 32.79 6.61 -8.60
C ASP A 424 33.53 6.93 -9.92
N ILE A 425 33.19 6.25 -11.03
CA ILE A 425 33.78 6.54 -12.34
C ILE A 425 33.47 7.97 -12.78
N ALA A 426 32.20 8.38 -12.65
CA ALA A 426 31.77 9.72 -13.01
C ALA A 426 32.31 10.79 -12.06
N LEU A 427 32.43 10.45 -10.77
CA LEU A 427 32.96 11.34 -9.75
C LEU A 427 34.45 11.65 -10.01
N ASP A 428 35.23 10.63 -10.37
CA ASP A 428 36.64 10.78 -10.75
C ASP A 428 36.80 11.65 -12.00
N ILE A 429 35.91 11.50 -12.99
CA ILE A 429 35.90 12.33 -14.22
C ILE A 429 35.54 13.79 -13.91
N HIS A 430 34.55 14.02 -13.04
CA HIS A 430 34.14 15.36 -12.66
C HIS A 430 35.21 16.07 -11.81
N GLY A 431 36.05 15.31 -11.10
CA GLY A 431 37.08 15.83 -10.21
C GLY A 431 36.55 16.31 -8.85
N ASP A 432 35.43 15.74 -8.40
CA ASP A 432 34.78 16.06 -7.13
C ASP A 432 34.97 14.91 -6.12
N ASP A 433 34.72 15.17 -4.84
CA ASP A 433 34.93 14.21 -3.74
C ASP A 433 33.60 13.71 -3.12
N ASP A 434 32.46 14.31 -3.49
CA ASP A 434 31.15 14.06 -2.88
C ASP A 434 30.02 13.83 -3.91
N PHE A 435 29.14 12.90 -3.58
CA PHE A 435 27.93 12.60 -4.37
C PHE A 435 26.78 13.58 -4.11
N ASP A 436 26.84 14.32 -3.02
CA ASP A 436 25.80 15.29 -2.64
C ASP A 436 26.01 16.67 -3.29
N ASP A 437 27.06 16.87 -4.10
CA ASP A 437 27.31 18.14 -4.79
C ASP A 437 26.31 18.39 -5.93
N ASP A 438 25.74 19.60 -5.96
CA ASP A 438 24.70 19.97 -6.92
C ASP A 438 25.24 20.08 -8.36
N GLU A 439 26.52 20.46 -8.54
CA GLU A 439 27.18 20.51 -9.86
C GLU A 439 27.43 19.09 -10.37
N PHE A 440 27.95 18.20 -9.51
CA PHE A 440 28.11 16.78 -9.85
C PHE A 440 26.78 16.10 -10.21
N LEU A 441 25.73 16.30 -9.41
CA LEU A 441 24.41 15.72 -9.69
C LEU A 441 23.80 16.29 -10.99
N ASN A 442 24.08 17.55 -11.30
CA ASN A 442 23.66 18.12 -12.58
C ASN A 442 24.45 17.50 -13.73
N PHE A 443 25.78 17.42 -13.64
CA PHE A 443 26.67 16.78 -14.61
C PHE A 443 26.24 15.33 -14.90
N LEU A 444 26.05 14.52 -13.85
CA LEU A 444 25.61 13.14 -13.99
C LEU A 444 24.26 13.03 -14.71
N ARG A 445 23.32 13.93 -14.40
CA ARG A 445 21.99 13.92 -15.02
C ARG A 445 22.01 14.38 -16.47
N THR A 446 22.65 15.52 -16.77
CA THR A 446 22.54 16.16 -18.09
C THR A 446 23.57 15.62 -19.07
N ASP A 447 24.80 15.42 -18.63
CA ASP A 447 25.93 15.21 -19.53
C ASP A 447 26.20 13.71 -19.73
N ILE A 448 26.10 12.92 -18.65
CA ILE A 448 26.28 11.46 -18.70
C ILE A 448 24.97 10.75 -19.02
N LEU A 449 23.93 10.94 -18.21
CA LEU A 449 22.68 10.18 -18.34
C LEU A 449 21.70 10.78 -19.36
N ARG A 450 21.92 12.05 -19.78
CA ARG A 450 21.05 12.80 -20.69
C ARG A 450 19.57 12.70 -20.31
N LEU A 451 19.26 12.90 -19.03
CA LEU A 451 17.91 12.80 -18.48
C LEU A 451 17.23 14.15 -18.38
N GLY A 452 15.93 14.17 -18.72
CA GLY A 452 15.13 15.38 -18.79
C GLY A 452 14.77 15.95 -17.41
N THR A 453 14.02 17.05 -17.44
CA THR A 453 13.62 17.77 -16.22
C THR A 453 12.74 16.95 -15.27
N ALA A 454 12.07 15.90 -15.77
CA ALA A 454 11.31 14.95 -14.96
C ALA A 454 12.16 14.29 -13.85
N TYR A 455 13.48 14.23 -14.04
CA TYR A 455 14.43 13.60 -13.12
C TYR A 455 15.23 14.61 -12.25
N LEU A 456 14.86 15.89 -12.23
CA LEU A 456 15.51 16.88 -11.36
C LEU A 456 15.40 16.45 -9.88
N GLY A 457 16.55 16.21 -9.23
CA GLY A 457 16.62 15.74 -7.84
C GLY A 457 16.14 14.28 -7.64
N ARG A 458 16.09 13.49 -8.73
CA ARG A 458 15.68 12.07 -8.73
C ARG A 458 16.75 11.11 -9.30
N VAL A 459 17.95 11.62 -9.54
CA VAL A 459 19.13 10.79 -9.84
C VAL A 459 19.86 10.50 -8.54
N LEU A 460 20.20 9.23 -8.30
CA LEU A 460 20.83 8.75 -7.08
C LEU A 460 22.14 8.04 -7.43
N PRO A 461 23.30 8.71 -7.32
CA PRO A 461 24.59 8.06 -7.50
C PRO A 461 24.85 7.05 -6.38
N VAL A 462 25.32 5.86 -6.72
CA VAL A 462 25.80 4.87 -5.77
C VAL A 462 27.13 4.30 -6.24
N SER A 463 28.05 4.09 -5.30
CA SER A 463 29.32 3.43 -5.58
C SER A 463 29.42 2.12 -4.81
N ARG A 464 29.84 1.08 -5.53
CA ARG A 464 30.05 -0.26 -4.98
C ARG A 464 31.28 -0.32 -4.10
N THR A 465 32.38 0.30 -4.53
CA THR A 465 33.72 0.18 -3.91
C THR A 465 33.71 0.71 -2.48
N GLU A 466 32.94 1.76 -2.22
CA GLU A 466 32.90 2.41 -0.91
C GLU A 466 31.54 2.35 -0.20
N SER A 467 30.55 1.68 -0.81
CA SER A 467 29.16 1.65 -0.32
C SER A 467 28.56 3.06 -0.11
N ARG A 468 29.05 4.07 -0.84
CA ARG A 468 28.56 5.45 -0.80
C ARG A 468 27.25 5.58 -1.58
N GLY A 469 26.40 6.54 -1.19
CA GLY A 469 25.12 6.85 -1.86
C GLY A 469 23.93 5.95 -1.51
N TYR A 470 24.16 4.72 -1.02
CA TYR A 470 23.07 3.81 -0.63
C TYR A 470 22.20 4.37 0.51
N ASP A 471 22.78 5.16 1.42
CA ASP A 471 22.02 5.82 2.49
C ASP A 471 20.99 6.82 1.95
N ASP A 472 21.27 7.46 0.81
CA ASP A 472 20.34 8.39 0.16
C ASP A 472 19.23 7.64 -0.57
N VAL A 473 19.56 6.53 -1.24
CA VAL A 473 18.55 5.59 -1.74
C VAL A 473 17.63 5.16 -0.59
N LEU A 474 18.19 4.62 0.49
CA LEU A 474 17.41 4.14 1.63
C LEU A 474 16.57 5.23 2.29
N ARG A 475 17.01 6.50 2.26
CA ARG A 475 16.25 7.66 2.75
C ARG A 475 15.05 7.98 1.85
N ARG A 476 15.17 7.81 0.53
CA ARG A 476 14.13 8.11 -0.46
C ARG A 476 13.01 7.07 -0.54
N LEU A 477 13.25 5.81 -0.11
CA LEU A 477 12.29 4.69 -0.20
C LEU A 477 11.13 4.69 0.82
#